data_AF-A0A520GUC5-F1
#
_entry.id   AF-A0A520GUC5-F1
#
_cell.length_a   1.000
_cell.length_b   1.000
_cell.length_c   1.000
_cell.angle_alpha   90.00
_cell.angle_beta   90.00
_cell.angle_gamma   90.00
#
_symmetry.space_group_name_H-M   'P 1'
#
loop_
_entity.id
_entity.type
_entity.pdbx_description
1 polymer ?
#
loop_
_entity_poly.entity_id
_entity_poly.type
_entity_poly.pdbx_seq_one_letter_code
_entity_poly.pdbx_strand_id
1 'polypeptide(L)' 'MNPSYKPSEVEASAQQQWTAADVYRVTEDASRKKYYACSMLPYPSGKLHMGHVRNYTINDMLARYLRMSGYNVLMP' A
#
# COMPACT_ATOMS: atom_id res chain seq x y z
N MET A 1 9.79 -23.52 6.67
CA MET A 1 8.58 -23.20 5.87
C MET A 1 7.44 -24.01 6.46
N ASN A 2 6.29 -23.38 6.75
CA ASN A 2 5.13 -24.09 7.32
C ASN A 2 4.53 -25.01 6.23
N PRO A 3 4.09 -26.26 6.52
CA PRO A 3 3.57 -27.16 5.49
C PRO A 3 2.25 -26.68 4.86
N SER A 4 1.54 -25.78 5.53
CA SER A 4 0.28 -25.18 5.08
C SER A 4 0.39 -23.65 5.11
N TYR A 5 -0.22 -23.00 4.11
CA TYR A 5 -0.29 -21.53 4.04
C TYR A 5 -1.32 -21.01 5.06
N LYS A 6 -0.86 -20.11 5.93
CA LYS A 6 -1.68 -19.43 6.94
C LYS A 6 -1.65 -17.92 6.71
N PRO A 7 -2.67 -17.34 6.04
CA PRO A 7 -2.68 -15.92 5.70
C PRO A 7 -2.53 -15.02 6.93
N SER A 8 -3.21 -15.33 8.03
CA SER A 8 -3.18 -14.51 9.25
C SER A 8 -1.77 -14.32 9.83
N GLU A 9 -0.94 -15.37 9.82
CA GLU A 9 0.45 -15.30 10.30
C GLU A 9 1.33 -14.49 9.33
N VAL A 10 1.15 -14.70 8.02
CA VAL A 10 1.95 -14.05 6.98
C VAL A 10 1.60 -12.56 6.85
N GLU A 11 0.31 -12.23 6.79
CA GLU A 11 -0.19 -10.86 6.68
C GLU A 11 0.21 -10.01 7.89
N ALA A 12 0.06 -10.56 9.10
CA ALA A 12 0.46 -9.85 10.33
C ALA A 12 1.96 -9.57 10.37
N SER A 13 2.79 -10.57 10.03
CA SER A 13 4.25 -10.43 9.98
C SER A 13 4.69 -9.41 8.92
N ALA A 14 4.13 -9.47 7.71
CA ALA A 14 4.46 -8.55 6.63
C ALA A 14 4.06 -7.10 6.96
N GLN A 15 2.86 -6.88 7.50
CA GLN A 15 2.40 -5.56 7.93
C GLN A 15 3.29 -4.99 9.04
N GLN A 16 3.66 -5.79 10.03
CA GLN A 16 4.59 -5.38 11.10
C GLN A 16 5.95 -4.96 10.54
N GLN A 17 6.51 -5.73 9.59
CA GLN A 17 7.78 -5.38 8.94
C GLN A 17 7.70 -4.07 8.16
N TRP A 18 6.62 -3.87 7.40
CA TRP A 18 6.40 -2.63 6.65
C TRP A 18 6.27 -1.41 7.55
N THR A 19 5.55 -1.53 8.66
CA THR A 19 5.43 -0.45 9.66
C THR A 19 6.76 -0.18 10.35
N ALA A 20 7.48 -1.23 10.79
CA ALA A 20 8.75 -1.08 11.49
C ALA A 20 9.84 -0.42 10.63
N ALA A 21 9.85 -0.71 9.33
CA ALA A 21 10.78 -0.12 8.37
C ALA A 21 10.24 1.16 7.69
N ASP A 22 9.06 1.64 8.10
CA ASP A 22 8.38 2.81 7.54
C ASP A 22 8.35 2.83 6.00
N VAL A 23 8.13 1.65 5.40
CA VAL A 23 8.47 1.43 3.99
C VAL A 23 7.63 2.26 3.04
N TYR A 24 6.49 2.82 3.46
CA TYR A 24 5.62 3.65 2.61
C TYR A 24 5.83 5.15 2.80
N ARG A 25 6.67 5.56 3.75
CA ARG A 25 7.05 6.96 3.88
C ARG A 25 7.88 7.39 2.68
N VAL A 26 7.53 8.56 2.17
CA VAL A 26 8.22 9.21 1.06
C VAL A 26 8.50 10.67 1.41
N THR A 27 9.57 11.19 0.85
CA THR A 27 9.94 12.60 0.89
C THR A 27 10.17 13.08 -0.54
N GLU A 28 10.30 14.38 -0.73
CA GLU A 28 10.70 14.96 -2.00
C GLU A 28 12.12 14.48 -2.36
N ASP A 29 12.21 13.68 -3.42
CA ASP A 29 13.47 13.18 -3.97
C ASP A 29 13.49 13.49 -5.48
N ALA A 30 14.29 14.49 -5.84
CA ALA A 30 14.43 14.95 -7.22
C ALA A 30 15.19 13.96 -8.13
N SER A 31 15.88 12.96 -7.56
CA SER A 31 16.61 11.95 -8.33
C SER A 31 15.68 10.89 -8.94
N ARG A 32 14.43 10.79 -8.47
CA ARG A 32 13.46 9.79 -8.89
C ARG A 32 12.25 10.44 -9.56
N LYS A 33 11.65 9.74 -10.52
CA LYS A 33 10.39 10.19 -11.13
C LYS A 33 9.27 10.15 -10.08
N LYS A 34 8.64 11.29 -9.81
CA LYS A 34 7.50 11.37 -8.87
C LYS A 34 6.23 10.77 -9.45
N TYR A 35 5.41 10.16 -8.61
CA TYR A 35 4.04 9.78 -8.92
C TYR A 35 3.14 9.98 -7.70
N TYR A 36 1.93 10.49 -7.90
CA TYR A 36 0.95 10.66 -6.82
C TYR A 36 -0.29 9.81 -7.13
N ALA A 37 -0.44 8.70 -6.42
CA ALA A 37 -1.60 7.82 -6.49
C ALA A 37 -2.61 8.25 -5.41
N CYS A 38 -3.69 8.92 -5.81
CA CYS A 38 -4.72 9.40 -4.88
C CYS A 38 -6.02 8.61 -5.07
N SER A 39 -6.46 7.91 -4.01
CA SER A 39 -7.79 7.33 -3.94
C SER A 39 -8.79 8.35 -3.42
N MET A 40 -10.04 8.26 -3.88
CA MET A 40 -11.13 9.02 -3.26
C MET A 40 -11.27 8.62 -1.79
N LEU A 41 -11.05 9.57 -0.89
CA LEU A 41 -11.11 9.37 0.55
C LEU A 41 -12.53 8.94 0.97
N PRO A 42 -12.67 8.00 1.91
CA PRO A 42 -13.98 7.53 2.34
C PRO A 42 -14.67 8.55 3.25
N TYR A 43 -15.99 8.62 3.18
CA TYR A 43 -16.77 9.17 4.28
C TYR A 43 -16.73 8.19 5.47
N PRO A 44 -16.68 8.67 6.72
CA PRO A 44 -16.63 7.81 7.91
C PRO A 44 -18.01 7.23 8.25
N SER A 45 -18.59 6.45 7.34
CA SER A 45 -19.95 5.89 7.42
C SER A 45 -20.06 4.60 8.25
N GLY A 46 -18.97 4.21 8.94
CA GLY A 46 -18.89 2.98 9.73
C GLY A 46 -17.83 2.03 9.18
N LYS A 47 -18.24 0.91 8.59
CA LYS A 47 -17.33 -0.12 8.07
C LYS A 47 -17.07 0.04 6.58
N LEU A 48 -15.90 -0.38 6.13
CA LEU A 48 -15.59 -0.45 4.71
C LEU A 48 -16.50 -1.50 4.03
N HIS A 49 -17.11 -1.13 2.89
CA HIS A 49 -17.76 -2.05 1.96
C HIS A 49 -16.83 -2.44 0.80
N MET A 50 -17.24 -3.44 0.00
CA MET A 50 -16.43 -3.93 -1.14
C MET A 50 -16.08 -2.87 -2.18
N GLY A 51 -16.89 -1.81 -2.32
CA GLY A 51 -16.53 -0.64 -3.13
C GLY A 51 -15.23 0.06 -2.68
N HIS A 52 -15.00 0.18 -1.36
CA HIS A 52 -13.75 0.72 -0.83
C HIS A 52 -12.58 -0.21 -1.12
N VAL A 53 -12.77 -1.51 -0.86
CA VAL A 53 -11.74 -2.53 -1.12
C VAL A 53 -11.31 -2.49 -2.59
N ARG A 54 -12.27 -2.44 -3.52
CA ARG A 54 -11.98 -2.31 -4.96
C ARG A 54 -11.20 -1.03 -5.28
N ASN A 55 -11.66 0.12 -4.78
CA ASN A 55 -11.02 1.41 -5.03
C ASN A 55 -9.56 1.43 -4.54
N TYR A 56 -9.33 1.04 -3.29
CA TYR A 56 -8.01 1.14 -2.67
C TYR A 56 -7.04 0.07 -3.18
N THR A 57 -7.52 -1.14 -3.47
CA THR A 57 -6.67 -2.21 -3.99
C THR A 57 -6.13 -1.89 -5.39
N ILE A 58 -6.93 -1.26 -6.26
CA ILE A 58 -6.49 -0.86 -7.60
C ILE A 58 -5.35 0.15 -7.50
N ASN A 59 -5.49 1.18 -6.65
CA ASN A 59 -4.44 2.17 -6.46
C ASN A 59 -3.21 1.62 -5.74
N ASP A 60 -3.38 0.74 -4.74
CA ASP A 60 -2.26 0.09 -4.05
C ASP A 60 -1.44 -0.80 -5.00
N MET A 61 -2.11 -1.54 -5.89
CA MET A 61 -1.45 -2.32 -6.95
C MET A 61 -0.59 -1.44 -7.85
N LEU A 62 -1.15 -0.33 -8.35
CA LEU A 62 -0.42 0.61 -9.20
C LEU A 62 0.74 1.26 -8.45
N ALA A 63 0.53 1.68 -7.20
CA ALA A 63 1.54 2.29 -6.36
C ALA A 63 2.72 1.35 -6.16
N ARG A 64 2.47 0.09 -5.78
CA ARG A 64 3.50 -0.94 -5.62
C ARG A 64 4.26 -1.19 -6.90
N TYR A 65 3.56 -1.34 -8.03
CA TYR A 65 4.18 -1.55 -9.34
C TYR A 65 5.14 -0.40 -9.70
N LEU A 66 4.69 0.85 -9.55
CA LEU A 66 5.51 2.02 -9.86
C LEU A 66 6.71 2.17 -8.92
N ARG A 67 6.54 1.86 -7.62
CA ARG A 67 7.65 1.85 -6.66
C ARG A 67 8.71 0.82 -7.03
N MET A 68 8.30 -0.39 -7.40
CA MET A 68 9.21 -1.44 -7.90
C MET A 68 9.89 -1.03 -9.22
N SER A 69 9.24 -0.18 -10.00
CA SER A 69 9.76 0.42 -11.24
C SER A 69 10.65 1.66 -11.01
N GLY A 70 10.99 1.98 -9.76
CA GLY A 70 11.91 3.07 -9.39
C GLY A 70 11.28 4.44 -9.14
N TYR A 71 9.96 4.59 -9.31
CA TYR A 71 9.27 5.86 -9.05
C TYR A 71 9.25 6.18 -7.55
N ASN A 72 9.28 7.47 -7.23
CA ASN A 72 8.98 7.97 -5.89
C ASN A 72 7.47 8.21 -5.80
N VAL A 73 6.76 7.27 -5.16
CA VAL A 73 5.29 7.22 -5.19
C VAL A 73 4.70 7.66 -3.86
N LEU A 74 3.91 8.73 -3.87
CA LEU A 74 3.06 9.13 -2.75
C LEU A 74 1.67 8.50 -2.93
N MET A 75 1.22 7.73 -1.94
CA MET A 75 -0.14 7.26 -1.81
C MET A 75 -0.60 7.51 -0.36
N PRO A 76 -1.30 8.62 -0.11
CA PRO A 76 -1.77 9.00 1.22
C PRO A 76 -3.05 8.26 1.62
#